data_AF-A0A7Z9E404-F1
#
_entry.id   AF-A0A7Z9E404-F1
#
_cell.length_a   1.000
_cell.length_b   1.000
_cell.length_c   1.000
_cell.angle_alpha   90.00
_cell.angle_beta   90.00
_cell.angle_gamma   90.00
#
_symmetry.space_group_name_H-M   'P 1'
#
loop_
_entity.id
_entity.type
_entity.pdbx_description
1 polymer ?
#
loop_
_entity_poly.entity_id
_entity_poly.type
_entity_poly.pdbx_seq_one_letter_code
_entity_poly.pdbx_strand_id
1 'polypeptide(L)'
;MLDAAHGQFTTVLKYVAWKLGKSVLFVDPKGTSQHCWNCLNKVPKELSDRWHSCQCGESLDRYENSAKLIKKIGLNYESGGGTPSLKKALEQREKEACGLTVIL
;
A
#
# COMPACT_ATOMS: atom_id res chain seq x y z
N MET A 1 -19.92 -3.33 6.72
CA MET A 1 -19.67 -2.73 5.40
C MET A 1 -20.07 -3.77 4.36
N LEU A 2 -21.30 -3.71 3.85
CA LEU A 2 -21.82 -4.58 2.79
C LEU A 2 -21.80 -3.89 1.42
N ASP A 3 -21.50 -2.59 1.42
CA ASP A 3 -21.45 -1.75 0.24
C ASP A 3 -20.24 -2.18 -0.61
N ALA A 4 -20.51 -2.68 -1.83
CA ALA A 4 -19.57 -3.20 -2.82
C ALA A 4 -19.02 -4.63 -2.65
N ALA A 5 -19.60 -5.48 -1.78
CA ALA A 5 -19.38 -6.94 -1.77
C ALA A 5 -17.90 -7.42 -1.78
N HIS A 6 -16.98 -6.64 -1.18
CA HIS A 6 -15.54 -6.92 -1.18
C HIS A 6 -15.20 -8.34 -0.70
N GLY A 7 -15.89 -8.86 0.32
CA GLY A 7 -15.68 -10.22 0.80
C GLY A 7 -15.95 -11.28 -0.27
N GLN A 8 -17.07 -11.18 -0.98
CA GLN A 8 -17.41 -12.08 -2.08
C GLN A 8 -16.39 -11.98 -3.22
N PHE A 9 -15.99 -10.75 -3.57
CA PHE A 9 -14.96 -10.52 -4.58
C PHE A 9 -13.64 -11.23 -4.23
N THR A 10 -13.17 -11.13 -2.98
CA THR A 10 -11.94 -11.82 -2.57
C THR A 10 -12.04 -13.35 -2.64
N THR A 11 -13.22 -13.91 -2.32
CA THR A 11 -13.47 -15.35 -2.42
C THR A 11 -13.40 -15.83 -3.86
N VAL A 12 -14.08 -15.13 -4.79
CA VAL A 12 -14.05 -15.44 -6.21
C VAL A 12 -12.63 -15.30 -6.77
N LEU A 13 -11.92 -14.24 -6.41
CA LEU A 13 -10.55 -13.99 -6.85
C LEU A 13 -9.61 -15.13 -6.45
N LYS A 14 -9.69 -15.60 -5.19
CA LYS A 14 -8.91 -16.74 -4.70
C LYS A 14 -9.21 -18.01 -5.48
N TYR A 15 -10.49 -18.29 -5.72
CA TYR A 15 -10.91 -19.48 -6.48
C TYR A 15 -10.38 -19.45 -7.93
N VAL A 16 -10.52 -18.32 -8.61
CA VAL A 16 -10.03 -18.16 -10.00
C VAL A 16 -8.51 -18.27 -10.06
N ALA A 17 -7.79 -17.66 -9.13
CA ALA A 17 -6.33 -17.76 -9.08
C ALA A 17 -5.87 -19.21 -8.88
N TRP A 18 -6.47 -19.93 -7.92
CA TRP A 18 -6.21 -21.36 -7.72
C TRP A 18 -6.49 -22.17 -9.00
N LYS A 19 -7.64 -21.94 -9.65
CA LYS A 19 -8.01 -22.62 -10.91
C LYS A 19 -7.00 -22.38 -12.04
N LEU A 20 -6.33 -21.23 -12.05
CA LEU A 20 -5.33 -20.85 -13.06
C LEU A 20 -3.88 -21.16 -12.65
N GLY A 21 -3.66 -21.80 -11.49
CA GLY A 21 -2.31 -22.04 -10.96
C GLY A 21 -1.56 -20.76 -10.62
N LYS A 22 -2.28 -19.71 -10.20
CA LYS A 22 -1.75 -18.41 -9.79
C LYS A 22 -1.92 -18.20 -8.29
N SER A 23 -1.05 -17.39 -7.70
CA SER A 23 -1.15 -16.92 -6.32
C SER A 23 -1.78 -15.53 -6.26
N VAL A 24 -2.38 -15.19 -5.12
CA VAL A 24 -2.90 -13.84 -4.82
C VAL A 24 -2.29 -13.38 -3.51
N LEU A 25 -1.62 -12.24 -3.55
CA LEU A 25 -1.14 -11.54 -2.35
C LEU A 25 -2.09 -10.42 -1.99
N PHE A 26 -2.58 -10.42 -0.74
CA PHE A 26 -3.38 -9.34 -0.20
C PHE A 26 -2.49 -8.34 0.53
N VAL A 27 -2.54 -7.09 0.09
CA VAL A 27 -1.85 -5.96 0.72
C VAL A 27 -2.87 -5.12 1.47
N ASP A 28 -2.55 -4.68 2.68
CA ASP A 28 -3.38 -3.77 3.47
C ASP A 28 -3.45 -2.39 2.79
N PRO A 29 -4.62 -1.95 2.28
CA PRO A 29 -4.74 -0.71 1.52
C PRO A 29 -4.73 0.53 2.41
N LYS A 30 -4.81 0.40 3.73
CA LYS A 30 -4.95 1.53 4.65
C LYS A 30 -3.79 2.52 4.51
N GLY A 31 -4.14 3.79 4.31
CA GLY A 31 -3.18 4.89 4.17
C GLY A 31 -2.53 5.02 2.78
N THR A 32 -2.72 4.08 1.85
CA THR A 32 -2.07 4.12 0.53
C THR A 32 -2.48 5.31 -0.34
N SER A 33 -3.70 5.82 -0.19
CA SER A 33 -4.17 7.02 -0.88
C SER A 33 -3.56 8.31 -0.36
N GLN A 34 -2.95 8.29 0.83
CA GLN A 34 -2.38 9.46 1.49
C GLN A 34 -0.85 9.53 1.36
N HIS A 35 -0.20 8.56 0.71
CA HIS A 35 1.25 8.54 0.53
C HIS A 35 1.61 8.47 -0.95
N CYS A 36 2.72 9.10 -1.32
CA CYS A 36 3.28 9.01 -2.66
C CYS A 36 3.88 7.62 -2.91
N TRP A 37 3.55 7.01 -4.04
CA TRP A 37 4.07 5.70 -4.43
C TRP A 37 5.59 5.69 -4.61
N ASN A 38 6.15 6.82 -5.05
CA ASN A 38 7.56 6.97 -5.35
C ASN A 38 8.38 7.22 -4.08
N CYS A 39 8.17 8.37 -3.43
CA CYS A 39 8.98 8.84 -2.30
C CYS A 39 8.43 8.50 -0.90
N LEU A 40 7.23 7.91 -0.80
CA LEU A 40 6.54 7.58 0.46
C LEU A 40 6.17 8.78 1.36
N ASN A 41 6.39 10.02 0.92
CA ASN A 41 5.92 11.19 1.67
C ASN A 41 4.39 11.21 1.77
N LYS A 42 3.88 11.61 2.94
CA LYS A 42 2.46 11.84 3.16
C LYS A 42 2.02 13.09 2.39
N VAL A 43 0.99 12.94 1.58
CA VAL A 43 0.32 14.00 0.82
C VAL A 43 -1.14 14.01 1.27
N PRO A 44 -1.53 14.82 2.27
CA PRO A 44 -2.91 14.87 2.77
C PRO A 44 -3.89 15.27 1.66
N LYS A 45 -4.99 14.52 1.55
CA LYS A 45 -6.04 14.70 0.53
C LYS A 45 -7.40 14.30 1.08
N GLU A 46 -8.43 15.04 0.71
CA GLU A 46 -9.82 14.69 0.94
C GLU A 46 -10.32 13.65 -0.07
N LEU A 47 -11.50 13.06 0.20
CA LEU A 47 -12.10 12.10 -0.72
C LEU A 47 -12.45 12.71 -2.08
N SER A 48 -12.77 14.00 -2.12
CA SER A 48 -12.98 14.81 -3.33
C SER A 48 -11.71 15.04 -4.14
N ASP A 49 -10.53 14.94 -3.52
CA ASP A 49 -9.26 15.24 -4.18
C ASP A 49 -8.80 14.02 -4.98
N ARG A 50 -9.15 14.03 -6.27
CA ARG A 50 -8.87 12.93 -7.20
C ARG A 50 -7.46 12.98 -7.77
N TRP A 51 -6.77 14.12 -7.69
CA TRP A 51 -5.41 14.29 -8.21
C TRP A 51 -4.35 14.14 -7.11
N HIS A 52 -3.24 13.47 -7.43
CA HIS A 52 -2.05 13.37 -6.59
C HIS A 52 -0.96 14.26 -7.15
N SER A 53 -0.52 15.26 -6.38
CA SER A 53 0.63 16.11 -6.71
C SER A 53 1.61 16.08 -5.54
N CYS A 54 2.81 15.54 -5.75
CA CYS A 54 3.83 15.42 -4.73
C CYS A 54 5.05 16.29 -5.03
N GLN A 55 5.73 16.74 -3.98
CA GLN A 55 6.98 17.51 -4.08
C GLN A 55 8.14 16.72 -4.71
N CYS A 56 8.05 15.39 -4.80
CA CYS A 56 9.04 14.58 -5.51
C CYS A 56 8.88 14.59 -7.04
N GLY A 57 7.87 15.30 -7.57
CA GLY A 57 7.61 15.43 -9.00
C GLY A 57 6.51 14.52 -9.56
N GLU A 58 5.95 13.62 -8.74
CA GLU A 58 4.82 12.78 -9.15
C GLU A 58 3.52 13.59 -9.29
N SER A 59 2.87 13.48 -10.45
CA SER A 59 1.59 14.12 -10.77
C SER A 59 0.70 13.16 -11.56
N LEU A 60 -0.31 12.57 -10.91
CA LEU A 60 -1.15 11.52 -11.49
C LEU A 60 -2.50 11.38 -10.75
N ASP A 61 -3.41 10.54 -11.24
CA ASP A 61 -4.64 10.22 -10.52
C ASP A 61 -4.33 9.52 -9.19
N ARG A 62 -5.13 9.83 -8.16
CA ARG A 62 -4.97 9.29 -6.80
C ARG A 62 -5.04 7.76 -6.77
N TYR A 63 -5.92 7.14 -7.55
CA TYR A 63 -6.04 5.68 -7.59
C TYR A 63 -4.88 5.04 -8.32
N GLU A 64 -4.37 5.66 -9.37
CA GLU A 64 -3.14 5.20 -10.03
C GLU A 64 -1.95 5.25 -9.05
N ASN A 65 -1.81 6.34 -8.28
CA ASN A 65 -0.80 6.42 -7.22
C ASN A 65 -0.98 5.30 -6.18
N SER A 66 -2.20 5.08 -5.67
CA SER A 66 -2.47 4.00 -4.73
C SER A 66 -2.16 2.62 -5.30
N ALA A 67 -2.50 2.36 -6.57
CA ALA A 67 -2.25 1.08 -7.23
C ALA A 67 -0.74 0.82 -7.40
N LYS A 68 0.02 1.83 -7.82
CA LYS A 68 1.49 1.76 -7.91
C LYS A 68 2.12 1.48 -6.55
N LEU A 69 1.64 2.13 -5.48
CA LEU A 69 2.12 1.90 -4.13
C LEU A 69 1.80 0.48 -3.63
N ILE A 70 0.56 0.01 -3.81
CA ILE A 70 0.14 -1.36 -3.44
C ILE A 70 1.00 -2.40 -4.16
N LYS A 71 1.25 -2.22 -5.46
CA LYS A 71 2.14 -3.08 -6.24
C LYS A 71 3.56 -3.09 -5.67
N LYS A 72 4.12 -1.91 -5.35
CA LYS A 72 5.47 -1.77 -4.77
C LYS A 72 5.59 -2.52 -3.44
N ILE A 73 4.59 -2.40 -2.55
CA ILE A 73 4.55 -3.10 -1.27
C ILE A 73 4.45 -4.62 -1.49
N GLY A 74 3.56 -5.06 -2.39
CA GLY A 74 3.39 -6.48 -2.69
C GLY A 74 4.68 -7.12 -3.20
N LEU A 75 5.35 -6.50 -4.17
CA LEU A 75 6.62 -6.99 -4.72
C LEU A 75 7.74 -7.02 -3.68
N ASN A 76 7.80 -6.03 -2.79
CA ASN A 76 8.77 -6.03 -1.70
C ASN A 76 8.56 -7.22 -0.75
N TYR A 77 7.30 -7.52 -0.42
CA TYR A 77 6.94 -8.66 0.42
C TYR A 77 7.28 -10.00 -0.25
N GLU A 78 6.98 -10.17 -1.54
CA GLU A 78 7.35 -11.39 -2.29
C GLU A 78 8.87 -11.59 -2.38
N SER A 79 9.64 -10.50 -2.36
CA SER A 79 11.11 -10.54 -2.37
C SER A 79 11.73 -10.86 -0.99
N GLY A 80 10.92 -11.21 0.02
CA GLY A 80 11.35 -11.46 1.39
C GLY A 80 11.44 -10.22 2.28
N GLY A 81 10.93 -9.07 1.81
CA GLY A 81 10.96 -7.80 2.54
C GLY A 81 9.75 -7.58 3.44
N GLY A 82 9.97 -7.42 4.74
CA GLY A 82 9.04 -6.73 5.65
C GLY A 82 7.61 -7.26 5.70
N THR A 83 6.63 -6.35 5.66
CA THR A 83 5.19 -6.64 5.86
C THR A 83 4.35 -6.13 4.69
N PRO A 84 3.22 -6.79 4.34
CA PRO A 84 2.34 -6.36 3.25
C PRO A 84 1.38 -5.24 3.71
N SER A 85 1.87 -4.28 4.50
CA SER A 85 1.10 -3.14 5.01
C SER A 85 1.99 -1.92 5.11
N LEU A 86 1.58 -0.84 4.43
CA LEU A 86 2.29 0.44 4.48
C LEU A 86 2.43 0.94 5.91
N LYS A 87 1.32 0.92 6.66
CA LYS A 87 1.29 1.44 8.04
C LYS A 87 2.27 0.69 8.93
N LYS A 88 2.24 -0.65 8.88
CA LYS A 88 3.18 -1.48 9.67
C LYS A 88 4.63 -1.23 9.26
N ALA A 89 4.89 -1.11 7.96
CA ALA A 89 6.23 -0.82 7.46
C ALA A 89 6.75 0.54 7.96
N LEU A 90 5.91 1.58 7.94
CA LEU A 90 6.28 2.92 8.45
C LEU A 90 6.50 2.92 9.97
N GLU A 91 5.61 2.29 10.74
CA GLU A 91 5.75 2.15 12.20
C GLU A 91 7.03 1.42 12.60
N GLN A 92 7.43 0.40 11.84
CA GLN A 92 8.67 -0.32 12.08
C GLN A 92 9.90 0.56 11.82
N ARG A 93 9.88 1.38 10.77
CA ARG A 93 10.97 2.34 10.49
C ARG A 93 11.09 3.43 11.56
N GLU A 94 9.98 3.92 12.08
CA GLU A 94 9.97 4.88 13.19
C GLU A 94 10.59 4.28 14.46
N LYS A 95 10.26 3.02 14.78
CA LYS A 95 10.85 2.30 15.91
C LYS A 95 12.34 2.04 15.73
N GLU A 96 12.78 1.67 14.52
CA GLU A 96 14.20 1.48 14.19
C GLU A 96 14.98 2.79 14.31
N ALA A 97 14.41 3.91 13.84
CA ALA A 97 15.02 5.24 13.97
C ALA A 97 15.14 5.69 15.44
N CYS A 98 14.09 5.44 16.25
CA CYS A 98 14.13 5.72 17.69
C CYS A 98 15.10 4.80 18.44
N GLY A 99 15.16 3.52 18.07
CA GLY A 99 16.08 2.53 18.65
C GLY A 99 17.56 2.82 18.38
N LEU A 100 17.88 3.45 17.24
CA LEU A 100 19.22 3.95 16.93
C LEU A 100 19.63 5.18 17.75
N THR A 101 18.69 5.87 18.39
CA THR A 101 18.95 7.08 19.20
C THR A 101 19.36 6.73 20.66
N VAL A 102 19.19 5.48 21.11
CA VAL A 102 19.46 5.06 22.51
C VAL A 102 20.88 4.47 22.71
N ILE A 103 21.70 4.36 21.66
CA ILE A 103 23.07 3.77 21.73
C ILE A 103 24.17 4.86 21.67
N LEU A 104 23.87 6.13 21.95
CA LEU A 104 24.90 7.16 22.19
C LEU A 104 24.89 7.62 23.64
#